data_AF-A0A034WQ01-F1
#
_entry.id   AF-A0A034WQ01-F1
#
_cell.length_a   1.000
_cell.length_b   1.000
_cell.length_c   1.000
_cell.angle_alpha   90.00
_cell.angle_beta   90.00
_cell.angle_gamma   90.00
#
_symmetry.space_group_name_H-M   'P 1'
#
loop_
_entity.id
_entity.type
_entity.pdbx_description
1 polymer ?
#
loop_
_entity_poly.entity_id
_entity_poly.type
_entity_poly.pdbx_seq_one_letter_code
_entity_poly.pdbx_strand_id
1 'polypeptide(L)'
;LLIPMAEEFSAEDFCTTLFDEFLFVGLTRDNVTRHMLKLLWYVHNKLPAGRLATLMKAIQPTTGHNETVHKLYETLQERIGTTIHEGPIPEQQEVDFDSPLKSVPTPGPAYMQ
;
A
#
# COMPACT_ATOMS: atom_id res chain seq x y z
N LEU A 1 -3.93 14.81 7.95
CA LEU A 1 -3.45 15.09 6.57
C LEU A 1 -1.99 14.68 6.49
N LEU A 2 -1.68 13.52 5.90
CA LEU A 2 -0.32 13.00 5.69
C LEU A 2 -0.02 12.87 4.19
N ILE A 3 -0.54 13.80 3.39
CA ILE A 3 -0.42 13.75 1.93
C ILE A 3 -0.16 15.18 1.46
N PRO A 4 1.13 15.58 1.46
CA PRO A 4 1.83 15.89 0.22
C PRO A 4 3.13 15.08 0.00
N MET A 5 3.60 14.33 1.01
CA MET A 5 4.91 13.68 0.98
C MET A 5 4.94 12.35 0.20
N ALA A 6 3.79 11.84 -0.26
CA ALA A 6 3.72 10.54 -0.91
C ALA A 6 4.51 10.46 -2.22
N GLU A 7 4.63 11.58 -2.95
CA GLU A 7 5.44 11.66 -4.17
C GLU A 7 6.93 11.72 -3.88
N GLU A 8 7.34 12.28 -2.73
CA GLU A 8 8.76 12.35 -2.35
C GLU A 8 9.36 10.97 -2.08
N PHE A 9 8.53 9.98 -1.69
CA PHE A 9 8.97 8.58 -1.57
C PHE A 9 9.27 7.90 -2.91
N SER A 10 8.93 8.52 -4.04
CA SER A 10 9.42 8.07 -5.35
C SER A 10 10.79 8.66 -5.72
N ALA A 11 11.19 9.76 -5.07
CA ALA A 11 12.48 10.40 -5.27
C ALA A 11 13.58 9.65 -4.49
N GLU A 12 14.60 9.21 -5.21
CA GLU A 12 15.67 8.39 -4.66
C GLU A 12 16.53 9.15 -3.64
N ASP A 13 16.80 10.42 -3.91
CA ASP A 13 17.58 11.34 -3.05
C ASP A 13 16.90 11.54 -1.68
N PHE A 14 15.58 11.75 -1.68
CA PHE A 14 14.78 11.82 -0.46
C PHE A 14 14.82 10.51 0.32
N CYS A 15 14.58 9.38 -0.37
CA CYS A 15 14.60 8.07 0.27
C CYS A 15 15.97 7.74 0.86
N THR A 16 17.05 8.12 0.20
CA THR A 16 18.41 7.86 0.67
C THR A 16 18.72 8.67 1.92
N THR A 17 18.43 9.96 1.90
CA THR A 17 18.59 10.83 3.07
C THR A 17 17.74 10.33 4.25
N LEU A 18 16.47 10.01 4.01
CA LEU A 18 15.55 9.61 5.07
C LEU A 18 15.89 8.22 5.62
N PHE A 19 16.04 7.22 4.77
CA PHE A 19 16.23 5.83 5.22
C PHE A 19 17.66 5.56 5.64
N ASP A 20 18.65 5.97 4.85
CA ASP A 20 20.04 5.58 5.06
C ASP A 20 20.75 6.51 6.06
N GLU A 21 20.56 7.82 5.93
CA GLU A 21 21.27 8.79 6.79
C GLU A 21 20.56 9.05 8.12
N PHE A 22 19.23 9.03 8.15
CA PHE A 22 18.46 9.32 9.36
C PHE A 22 17.98 8.04 10.07
N LEU A 23 17.23 7.19 9.38
CA LEU A 23 16.51 6.10 10.04
C LEU A 23 17.37 4.87 10.34
N PHE A 24 18.27 4.47 9.44
CA PHE A 24 19.19 3.34 9.66
C PHE A 24 20.16 3.61 10.80
N VAL A 25 20.59 4.86 10.98
CA VAL A 25 21.40 5.27 12.13
C VAL A 25 20.62 5.09 13.46
N GLY A 26 19.30 5.28 13.45
CA GLY A 26 18.43 5.16 14.62
C GLY A 26 17.83 3.78 14.87
N LEU A 27 18.08 2.79 13.99
CA LEU A 27 17.36 1.52 13.96
C LEU A 27 17.64 0.60 15.16
N THR A 28 18.62 0.96 15.99
CA THR A 28 18.92 0.27 17.25
C THR A 28 17.87 0.51 18.34
N ARG A 29 16.88 1.38 18.11
CA ARG A 29 15.81 1.71 19.06
C ARG A 29 14.49 1.08 18.64
N ASP A 30 13.86 0.33 19.54
CA ASP A 30 12.58 -0.36 19.28
C ASP A 30 11.47 0.56 18.75
N ASN A 31 11.41 1.79 19.27
CA ASN A 31 10.43 2.78 18.82
C ASN A 31 10.64 3.13 17.34
N VAL A 32 11.90 3.25 16.89
CA VAL A 32 12.24 3.56 15.50
C VAL A 32 11.80 2.41 14.60
N THR A 33 12.07 1.16 14.98
CA THR A 33 11.60 -0.03 14.23
C THR A 33 10.08 -0.04 14.09
N ARG A 34 9.34 0.24 15.17
CA ARG A 34 7.87 0.32 15.14
C ARG A 34 7.37 1.45 14.25
N HIS A 35 7.96 2.64 14.34
CA HIS A 35 7.57 3.78 13.51
C HIS A 35 7.89 3.53 12.04
N MET A 36 9.01 2.87 11.75
CA MET A 36 9.41 2.48 10.40
C MET A 36 8.42 1.49 9.78
N LEU A 37 8.04 0.44 10.51
CA LEU A 37 7.02 -0.51 10.06
C LEU A 37 5.70 0.19 9.71
N LYS A 38 5.28 1.13 10.56
CA LYS A 38 4.08 1.94 10.31
C LYS A 38 4.25 2.86 9.10
N LEU A 39 5.43 3.42 8.87
CA LEU A 39 5.70 4.26 7.70
C LEU A 39 5.61 3.41 6.41
N LEU A 40 6.34 2.30 6.36
CA LEU A 40 6.34 1.38 5.22
C LEU A 40 4.94 0.86 4.88
N TRP A 41 4.10 0.64 5.88
CA TRP A 41 2.70 0.27 5.69
C TRP A 41 1.93 1.21 4.76
N TYR A 42 2.24 2.50 4.75
CA TYR A 42 1.58 3.48 3.89
C TYR A 42 2.34 3.76 2.60
N VAL A 43 3.67 3.67 2.62
CA VAL A 43 4.51 4.13 1.48
C VAL A 43 5.06 3.00 0.61
N HIS A 44 4.87 1.72 0.96
CA HIS A 44 5.44 0.59 0.20
C HIS A 44 5.06 0.58 -1.28
N ASN A 45 3.86 1.03 -1.64
CA ASN A 45 3.40 1.15 -3.04
C ASN A 45 4.11 2.25 -3.84
N LYS A 46 4.79 3.17 -3.17
CA LYS A 46 5.47 4.32 -3.78
C LYS A 46 6.99 4.15 -3.79
N LEU A 47 7.51 3.12 -3.12
CA LEU A 47 8.93 2.83 -3.05
C LEU A 47 9.37 1.93 -4.22
N PRO A 48 10.56 2.17 -4.80
CA PRO A 48 11.17 1.23 -5.73
C PRO A 48 11.33 -0.16 -5.09
N ALA A 49 11.01 -1.22 -5.84
CA ALA A 49 11.01 -2.60 -5.31
C ALA A 49 12.37 -3.02 -4.69
N GLY A 50 13.49 -2.62 -5.31
CA GLY A 50 14.83 -2.88 -4.77
C GLY A 50 15.10 -2.19 -3.43
N ARG A 51 14.58 -0.96 -3.27
CA ARG A 51 14.68 -0.20 -2.02
C ARG A 51 13.80 -0.82 -0.94
N LEU A 52 12.56 -1.16 -1.28
CA LEU A 52 11.64 -1.83 -0.36
C LEU A 52 12.22 -3.15 0.17
N ALA A 53 12.80 -3.97 -0.70
CA ALA A 53 13.43 -5.23 -0.29
C ALA A 53 14.60 -5.01 0.69
N THR A 54 15.40 -3.97 0.45
CA THR A 54 16.52 -3.60 1.33
C THR A 54 16.00 -3.12 2.70
N LEU A 55 14.98 -2.27 2.70
CA LEU A 55 14.34 -1.77 3.91
C LEU A 55 13.76 -2.91 4.73
N MET A 56 12.99 -3.81 4.12
CA MET A 56 12.39 -4.98 4.79
C MET A 56 13.45 -5.84 5.48
N LYS A 57 14.59 -6.09 4.83
CA LYS A 57 15.70 -6.82 5.46
C LYS A 57 16.32 -6.06 6.63
N ALA A 58 16.51 -4.75 6.49
CA ALA A 58 17.12 -3.93 7.52
C ALA A 58 16.23 -3.82 8.78
N ILE A 59 14.91 -3.80 8.61
CA ILE A 59 13.95 -3.67 9.72
C ILE A 59 13.46 -5.00 10.28
N GLN A 60 14.06 -6.12 9.84
CA GLN A 60 13.67 -7.45 10.27
C GLN A 60 13.78 -7.55 11.81
N PRO A 61 12.68 -7.87 12.51
CA PRO A 61 12.70 -7.92 13.96
C PRO A 61 13.60 -9.04 14.47
N THR A 62 14.47 -8.71 15.41
CA THR A 62 15.34 -9.64 16.15
C THR A 62 14.64 -10.23 17.37
N THR A 63 15.19 -11.28 17.96
CA THR A 63 14.64 -11.99 19.15
C THR A 63 14.41 -11.12 20.39
N GLY A 64 14.98 -9.91 20.44
CA GLY A 64 14.76 -8.95 21.52
C GLY A 64 13.53 -8.06 21.34
N HIS A 65 12.90 -8.05 20.17
CA HIS A 65 11.76 -7.19 19.89
C HIS A 65 10.45 -7.77 20.44
N ASN A 66 9.51 -6.88 20.76
CA ASN A 66 8.19 -7.26 21.25
C ASN A 66 7.38 -8.04 20.19
N GLU A 67 6.59 -9.02 20.61
CA GLU A 67 5.73 -9.85 19.73
C GLU A 67 4.83 -9.02 18.79
N THR A 68 4.38 -7.84 19.22
CA THR A 68 3.59 -6.93 18.37
C THR A 68 4.37 -6.46 17.13
N VAL A 69 5.68 -6.24 17.26
CA VAL A 69 6.56 -5.83 16.16
C VAL A 69 6.74 -6.98 15.18
N HIS A 70 6.90 -8.20 15.68
CA HIS A 70 6.96 -9.41 14.85
C HIS A 70 5.68 -9.58 14.03
N LYS A 71 4.51 -9.53 14.67
CA LYS A 71 3.22 -9.63 13.97
C LYS A 71 3.04 -8.52 12.93
N LEU A 72 3.40 -7.29 13.28
CA LEU A 72 3.30 -6.15 12.35
C LEU A 72 4.20 -6.33 11.12
N TYR A 73 5.42 -6.84 11.31
CA TYR A 73 6.35 -7.14 10.22
C TYR A 73 5.80 -8.26 9.31
N GLU A 74 5.28 -9.34 9.89
CA GLU A 74 4.69 -10.46 9.13
C GLU A 74 3.49 -10.00 8.29
N THR A 75 2.53 -9.28 8.90
CA THR A 75 1.37 -8.75 8.18
C THR A 75 1.78 -7.76 7.07
N LEU A 76 2.80 -6.94 7.31
CA LEU A 76 3.33 -6.04 6.29
C LEU A 76 3.96 -6.83 5.12
N GLN A 77 4.70 -7.89 5.41
CA GLN A 77 5.31 -8.74 4.39
C GLN A 77 4.25 -9.43 3.51
N GLU A 78 3.19 -9.96 4.13
CA GLU A 78 2.05 -10.55 3.41
C GLU A 78 1.34 -9.53 2.51
N ARG A 79 1.11 -8.32 3.03
CA ARG A 79 0.53 -7.21 2.27
C ARG A 79 1.38 -6.85 1.05
N ILE A 80 2.69 -6.70 1.23
CA ILE A 80 3.60 -6.37 0.12
C ILE A 80 3.55 -7.50 -0.91
N GLY A 81 3.55 -8.77 -0.50
CA GLY A 81 3.43 -9.91 -1.40
C GLY A 81 2.13 -9.94 -2.20
N THR A 82 1.00 -9.59 -1.58
CA THR A 82 -0.30 -9.49 -2.27
C THR A 82 -0.34 -8.31 -3.23
N THR A 83 0.15 -7.14 -2.82
CA THR A 83 0.28 -5.95 -3.69
C THR A 83 1.17 -6.17 -4.91
N ILE A 84 2.22 -7.00 -4.82
CA ILE A 84 3.10 -7.30 -5.97
C ILE A 84 2.40 -8.26 -6.97
N HIS A 85 1.52 -9.12 -6.48
CA HIS A 85 0.73 -10.05 -7.33
C HIS A 85 -0.48 -9.37 -7.98
N GLU A 86 -1.05 -8.37 -7.31
CA GLU A 86 -2.02 -7.45 -7.90
C GLU A 86 -1.26 -6.41 -8.73
N GLY A 87 -1.00 -6.74 -10.00
CA GLY A 87 -0.53 -5.77 -11.01
C GLY A 87 -1.39 -4.49 -10.99
N PRO A 88 -0.90 -3.39 -11.58
CA PRO A 88 -1.38 -2.03 -11.34
C PRO A 88 -2.90 -1.99 -11.27
N ILE A 89 -3.42 -1.73 -10.07
CA ILE A 89 -4.83 -1.45 -9.85
C ILE A 89 -5.19 -0.36 -10.87
N PRO A 90 -6.09 -0.63 -11.83
CA PRO A 90 -6.53 0.41 -12.74
C PRO A 90 -7.07 1.55 -11.90
N GLU A 91 -6.67 2.78 -12.25
CA GLU A 91 -7.34 4.01 -11.84
C GLU A 91 -8.81 3.75 -11.55
N GLN A 92 -9.22 4.16 -10.35
CA GLN A 92 -10.58 4.59 -10.03
C GLN A 92 -11.62 4.05 -11.01
N GLN A 93 -12.19 2.88 -10.72
CA GLN A 93 -13.55 2.65 -11.19
C GLN A 93 -14.42 3.68 -10.48
N GLU A 94 -14.53 4.86 -11.09
CA GLU A 94 -15.77 5.63 -11.05
C GLU A 94 -16.87 4.60 -11.21
N VAL A 95 -17.69 4.50 -10.18
CA VAL A 95 -18.85 3.62 -10.18
C VAL A 95 -19.79 4.23 -11.22
N ASP A 96 -19.58 3.87 -12.49
CA ASP A 96 -20.46 4.20 -13.60
C ASP A 96 -21.75 3.43 -13.34
N PHE A 97 -22.69 4.11 -12.67
CA PHE A 97 -24.01 3.59 -12.36
C PHE A 97 -24.97 3.77 -13.55
N ASP A 98 -24.47 3.94 -14.79
CA ASP A 98 -25.32 3.95 -15.97
C ASP A 98 -25.39 2.55 -16.61
N SER A 99 -26.01 1.64 -15.85
CA SER A 99 -26.44 0.35 -16.37
C SER A 99 -27.61 0.57 -17.36
N PRO A 100 -27.61 -0.11 -18.52
CA PRO A 100 -28.08 0.43 -19.79
C PRO A 100 -29.61 0.49 -19.94
N LEU A 101 -30.10 1.63 -20.42
CA LEU A 101 -31.41 1.81 -21.05
C LEU A 101 -31.55 0.97 -22.34
N LYS A 102 -31.82 -0.33 -22.23
CA LYS A 102 -32.34 -1.22 -23.32
C LYS A 102 -33.06 -2.40 -22.65
N SER A 103 -34.33 -2.75 -22.84
CA SER A 103 -35.36 -2.38 -23.80
C SER A 103 -36.70 -2.72 -23.15
N VAL A 104 -37.69 -1.83 -23.24
CA VAL A 104 -39.08 -2.16 -22.87
C VAL A 104 -39.69 -2.99 -23.99
N PRO A 105 -40.20 -4.21 -23.75
CA PRO A 105 -41.16 -4.81 -24.66
C PRO A 105 -42.53 -4.23 -24.29
N THR A 106 -43.03 -3.32 -25.12
CA THR A 106 -44.43 -2.87 -25.06
C THR A 106 -45.34 -4.07 -25.34
N PRO A 107 -46.24 -4.48 -24.43
CA PRO A 107 -47.28 -5.45 -24.78
C PRO A 107 -48.23 -4.81 -25.78
N GLY A 108 -48.44 -5.47 -26.93
CA GLY A 108 -49.40 -5.01 -27.94
C GLY A 108 -50.83 -4.92 -27.40
N PRO A 109 -51.69 -4.07 -27.98
CA PRO A 109 -53.03 -3.82 -27.46
C PRO A 109 -53.88 -5.09 -27.51
N ALA A 110 -54.45 -5.45 -26.36
CA ALA A 110 -55.53 -6.43 -26.28
C ALA A 110 -56.77 -5.84 -26.98
N TYR A 111 -57.04 -6.31 -28.20
CA TYR A 111 -58.35 -6.10 -28.82
C TYR A 111 -59.38 -6.94 -28.06
N MET A 112 -60.32 -6.24 -27.40
CA MET A 112 -61.57 -6.81 -26.88
C MET A 112 -62.39 -7.40 -28.03
N GLN A 113 -62.81 -8.66 -27.89
CA GLN A 113 -64.03 -9.22 -28.47
C GLN A 113 -64.73 -10.07 -27.41
#